data_AF-A0A3D0FLS9-F1
#
_entry.id   AF-A0A3D0FLS9-F1
#
_cell.length_a   1.000
_cell.length_b   1.000
_cell.length_c   1.000
_cell.angle_alpha   90.00
_cell.angle_beta   90.00
_cell.angle_gamma   90.00
#
_symmetry.space_group_name_H-M   'P 1'
#
loop_
_entity.id
_entity.type
_entity.pdbx_description
1 polymer ?
#
loop_
_entity_poly.entity_id
_entity_poly.type
_entity_poly.pdbx_seq_one_letter_code
_entity_poly.pdbx_strand_id
1 'polypeptide(L)'
;MSTLREHIEALRNQIEALTANNAEEVEALRIRFLSKKGEITNLFNEFKTVSNEEKRELGQLLNQLKNNTQERINHLRDTFAGVQRQADKEDLTRTPEPIALGTRHPLMIVRNEIIDIFSHIGFTVAEGPEV
;
A
#
# COMPACT_ATOMS: atom_id res chain seq x y z
N MET A 1 38.07 3.12 -23.69
CA MET A 1 38.15 3.57 -22.28
C MET A 1 37.06 4.59 -21.94
N SER A 2 36.58 5.44 -22.86
CA SER A 2 35.55 6.47 -22.57
C SER A 2 34.08 6.01 -22.71
N THR A 3 33.81 4.99 -23.54
CA THR A 3 32.45 4.63 -23.95
C THR A 3 31.56 4.04 -22.85
N LEU A 4 32.15 3.34 -21.88
CA LEU A 4 31.43 2.65 -20.80
C LEU A 4 30.94 3.61 -19.71
N ARG A 5 31.73 4.64 -19.38
CA ARG A 5 31.31 5.70 -18.44
C ARG A 5 30.20 6.55 -19.03
N GLU A 6 30.33 6.94 -20.30
CA GLU A 6 29.27 7.67 -21.03
C GLU A 6 27.96 6.86 -21.10
N HIS A 7 28.04 5.54 -21.29
CA HIS A 7 26.86 4.67 -21.29
C HIS A 7 26.15 4.61 -19.92
N ILE A 8 26.93 4.55 -18.84
CA ILE A 8 26.40 4.54 -17.47
C ILE A 8 25.72 5.87 -17.13
N GLU A 9 26.31 7.00 -17.50
CA GLU A 9 25.72 8.32 -17.29
C GLU A 9 24.47 8.55 -18.16
N ALA A 10 24.48 8.11 -19.42
CA ALA A 10 23.32 8.16 -20.30
C ALA A 10 22.14 7.35 -19.73
N LEU A 11 22.43 6.15 -19.19
CA LEU A 11 21.42 5.33 -18.52
C LEU A 11 20.91 5.97 -17.24
N ARG A 12 21.79 6.61 -16.46
CA ARG A 12 21.39 7.32 -15.24
C ARG A 12 20.43 8.45 -15.57
N ASN A 13 20.70 9.23 -16.62
CA ASN A 13 19.82 10.29 -17.08
C ASN A 13 18.49 9.76 -17.61
N GLN A 14 18.48 8.62 -18.32
CA GLN A 14 17.24 7.96 -18.73
C GLN A 14 16.41 7.51 -17.52
N ILE A 15 17.04 6.95 -16.48
CA ILE A 15 16.40 6.51 -15.23
C ILE A 15 15.84 7.69 -14.42
N GLU A 16 16.54 8.83 -14.39
CA GLU A 16 16.04 10.04 -13.72
C GLU A 16 14.86 10.66 -14.48
N ALA A 17 14.89 10.66 -15.81
CA ALA A 17 13.82 11.17 -16.67
C ALA A 17 12.64 10.21 -16.84
N LEU A 18 12.72 8.99 -16.31
CA LEU A 18 11.69 7.98 -16.48
C LEU A 18 10.44 8.30 -15.66
N THR A 19 9.37 8.59 -16.39
CA THR A 19 8.00 8.71 -15.88
C THR A 19 7.20 7.51 -16.35
N ALA A 20 6.53 6.83 -15.43
CA ALA A 20 5.52 5.84 -15.77
C ALA A 20 4.14 6.49 -15.56
N ASN A 21 3.19 6.21 -16.45
CA ASN A 21 1.81 6.67 -16.37
C ASN A 21 0.85 5.57 -15.88
N ASN A 22 1.29 4.31 -15.88
CA ASN A 22 0.43 3.19 -15.51
C ASN A 22 1.19 2.06 -14.81
N ALA A 23 0.49 1.23 -14.03
CA ALA A 23 1.10 0.11 -13.29
C ALA A 23 1.78 -0.92 -14.21
N GLU A 24 1.22 -1.14 -15.42
CA GLU A 24 1.80 -2.00 -16.45
C GLU A 24 3.11 -1.42 -17.02
N GLU A 25 3.20 -0.10 -17.19
CA GLU A 25 4.43 0.56 -17.62
C GLU A 25 5.52 0.44 -16.56
N VAL A 26 5.18 0.54 -15.27
CA VAL A 26 6.15 0.34 -14.18
C VAL A 26 6.75 -1.08 -14.21
N GLU A 27 5.95 -2.11 -14.48
CA GLU A 27 6.46 -3.48 -14.64
C GLU A 27 7.28 -3.64 -15.93
N ALA A 28 6.86 -3.04 -17.04
CA ALA A 28 7.63 -3.06 -18.28
C ALA A 28 9.02 -2.43 -18.10
N LEU A 29 9.11 -1.32 -17.36
CA LEU A 29 10.37 -0.67 -16.99
C LEU A 29 11.22 -1.55 -16.08
N ARG A 30 10.61 -2.21 -15.09
CA ARG A 30 11.31 -3.19 -14.24
C ARG A 30 11.93 -4.31 -15.07
N ILE A 31 11.18 -4.84 -16.04
CA ILE A 31 11.69 -5.90 -16.93
C ILE A 31 12.82 -5.36 -17.82
N ARG A 32 12.67 -4.16 -18.39
CA ARG A 32 13.68 -3.59 -19.28
C ARG A 32 15.03 -3.35 -18.58
N PHE A 33 15.01 -2.82 -17.36
CA PHE A 33 16.25 -2.44 -16.66
C PHE A 33 16.80 -3.50 -15.71
N LEU A 34 15.93 -4.19 -14.94
CA LEU A 34 16.33 -5.11 -13.86
C LEU A 34 16.21 -6.60 -14.21
N SER A 35 15.74 -6.96 -15.41
CA SER A 35 15.64 -8.39 -15.79
C SER A 35 17.02 -9.05 -15.96
N LYS A 36 17.02 -10.39 -16.02
CA LYS A 36 18.23 -11.19 -16.30
C LYS A 36 18.90 -10.84 -17.64
N LYS A 37 18.15 -10.26 -18.59
CA LYS A 37 18.65 -9.71 -19.87
C LYS A 37 18.59 -8.17 -19.93
N GLY A 38 18.34 -7.52 -18.79
CA GLY A 38 18.17 -6.07 -18.73
C GLY A 38 19.46 -5.32 -18.98
N GLU A 39 19.34 -4.06 -19.36
CA GLU A 39 20.48 -3.19 -19.71
C GLU A 39 21.50 -3.09 -18.55
N ILE A 40 21.04 -3.07 -17.30
CA ILE A 40 21.91 -3.04 -16.11
C ILE A 40 22.69 -4.36 -15.97
N THR A 41 22.03 -5.51 -16.19
CA THR A 41 22.67 -6.83 -16.11
C THR A 41 23.70 -7.03 -17.25
N ASN A 42 23.42 -6.50 -18.43
CA ASN A 42 24.37 -6.51 -19.55
C ASN A 42 25.61 -5.66 -19.26
N LEU A 43 25.44 -4.47 -18.66
CA LEU A 43 26.56 -3.67 -18.18
C LEU A 43 27.39 -4.38 -17.10
N PHE A 44 26.76 -5.16 -16.22
CA PHE A 44 27.48 -6.01 -15.24
C PHE A 44 28.30 -7.13 -15.91
N ASN A 45 27.85 -7.63 -17.06
CA ASN A 45 28.59 -8.64 -17.84
C ASN A 45 29.75 -8.01 -18.62
N GLU A 46 29.57 -6.83 -19.20
CA GLU A 46 30.64 -6.06 -19.85
C GLU A 46 31.68 -5.58 -18.82
N PHE A 47 31.26 -5.27 -17.60
CA PHE A 47 32.16 -4.92 -16.50
C PHE A 47 33.14 -6.07 -16.13
N LYS A 48 32.80 -7.34 -16.39
CA LYS A 48 33.71 -8.47 -16.12
C LYS A 48 34.99 -8.45 -16.97
N THR A 49 35.00 -7.77 -18.12
CA THR A 49 36.15 -7.76 -19.05
C THR A 49 37.11 -6.59 -18.83
N VAL A 50 36.82 -5.69 -17.88
CA VAL A 50 37.61 -4.46 -17.62
C VAL A 50 38.84 -4.74 -16.72
N SER A 51 39.86 -3.88 -16.78
CA SER A 51 41.11 -3.95 -16.01
C SER A 51 40.93 -3.63 -14.51
N ASN A 52 41.81 -4.15 -13.65
CA ASN A 52 41.65 -4.15 -12.18
C ASN A 52 41.63 -2.75 -11.53
N GLU A 53 42.24 -1.75 -12.15
CA GLU A 53 42.32 -0.38 -11.61
C GLU A 53 41.00 0.39 -11.77
N GLU A 54 40.30 0.19 -12.88
CA GLU A 54 39.02 0.87 -13.17
C GLU A 54 37.81 0.13 -12.55
N LYS A 55 37.97 -1.14 -12.17
CA LYS A 55 36.91 -1.96 -11.55
C LYS A 55 36.35 -1.34 -10.27
N ARG A 56 37.18 -0.67 -9.47
CA ARG A 56 36.73 -0.15 -8.16
C ARG A 56 35.74 1.01 -8.32
N GLU A 57 36.06 1.96 -9.19
CA GLU A 57 35.22 3.13 -9.45
C GLU A 57 33.96 2.74 -10.25
N LEU A 58 34.14 1.96 -11.32
CA LEU A 58 33.03 1.52 -12.16
C LEU A 58 32.05 0.60 -11.39
N GLY A 59 32.55 -0.27 -10.50
CA GLY A 59 31.70 -1.13 -9.68
C GLY A 59 30.85 -0.38 -8.66
N GLN A 60 31.38 0.70 -8.07
CA GLN A 60 30.61 1.60 -7.20
C GLN A 60 29.51 2.32 -7.98
N LEU A 61 29.85 2.90 -9.15
CA LEU A 61 28.90 3.54 -10.05
C LEU A 61 27.77 2.60 -10.47
N LEU A 62 28.10 1.34 -10.79
CA LEU A 62 27.12 0.35 -11.23
C LEU A 62 26.16 -0.07 -10.11
N ASN A 63 26.68 -0.24 -8.89
CA ASN A 63 25.85 -0.53 -7.72
C ASN A 63 24.95 0.65 -7.35
N GLN A 64 25.46 1.88 -7.42
CA GLN A 64 24.66 3.09 -7.22
C GLN A 64 23.54 3.20 -8.26
N LEU A 65 23.86 2.96 -9.54
CA LEU A 65 22.87 2.97 -10.61
C LEU A 65 21.78 1.92 -10.36
N LYS A 66 22.16 0.69 -10.02
CA LYS A 66 21.20 -0.39 -9.70
C LYS A 66 20.28 -0.01 -8.53
N ASN A 67 20.84 0.54 -7.45
CA ASN A 67 20.06 0.95 -6.28
C ASN A 67 19.11 2.10 -6.62
N ASN A 68 19.59 3.13 -7.32
CA ASN A 68 18.76 4.25 -7.77
C ASN A 68 17.62 3.79 -8.68
N THR A 69 17.88 2.87 -9.62
CA THR A 69 16.82 2.30 -10.46
C THR A 69 15.78 1.54 -9.64
N GLN A 70 16.23 0.73 -8.66
CA GLN A 70 15.34 -0.03 -7.80
C GLN A 70 14.46 0.89 -6.94
N GLU A 71 15.05 1.92 -6.33
CA GLU A 71 14.33 2.92 -5.54
C GLU A 71 13.32 3.69 -6.39
N ARG A 72 13.72 4.12 -7.59
CA ARG A 72 12.84 4.86 -8.50
C ARG A 72 11.64 4.02 -8.94
N ILE A 73 11.86 2.75 -9.28
CA ILE A 73 10.78 1.83 -9.65
C ILE A 73 9.86 1.55 -8.47
N ASN A 74 10.41 1.35 -7.26
CA ASN A 74 9.60 1.16 -6.06
C ASN A 74 8.73 2.41 -5.78
N HIS A 75 9.31 3.61 -5.88
CA HIS A 75 8.56 4.86 -5.74
C HIS A 75 7.41 4.97 -6.77
N LEU A 76 7.68 4.62 -8.03
CA LEU A 76 6.63 4.61 -9.06
C LEU A 76 5.54 3.58 -8.73
N ARG A 77 5.90 2.36 -8.30
CA ARG A 77 4.91 1.35 -7.86
C ARG A 77 4.02 1.88 -6.73
N ASP A 78 4.61 2.52 -5.72
CA ASP A 78 3.87 3.03 -4.58
C ASP A 78 2.91 4.16 -4.97
N THR A 79 3.33 5.04 -5.90
CA THR A 79 2.44 6.07 -6.44
C THR A 79 1.21 5.48 -7.14
N PHE A 80 1.37 4.42 -7.94
CA PHE A 80 0.25 3.79 -8.64
C PHE A 80 -0.60 2.88 -7.74
N ALA A 81 0.01 2.22 -6.75
CA ALA A 81 -0.71 1.45 -5.75
C ALA A 81 -1.61 2.33 -4.85
N GLY A 82 -1.19 3.57 -4.59
CA GLY A 82 -1.99 4.55 -3.86
C GLY A 82 -3.18 5.10 -4.65
N VAL A 83 -3.04 5.25 -5.97
CA VAL A 83 -4.09 5.80 -6.85
C VAL A 83 -5.29 4.87 -6.99
N GLN A 84 -5.10 3.54 -6.91
CA GLN A 84 -6.21 2.58 -6.90
C GLN A 84 -7.14 2.74 -5.69
N ARG A 85 -6.72 3.47 -4.65
CA ARG A 85 -7.51 3.81 -3.45
C ARG A 85 -8.12 5.21 -3.50
N GLN A 86 -8.32 5.80 -4.67
CA GLN A 86 -9.48 6.67 -4.83
C GLN A 86 -10.73 5.79 -4.86
N ALA A 87 -10.96 5.12 -3.72
CA ALA A 87 -12.26 4.56 -3.40
C ALA A 87 -13.25 5.69 -3.56
N ASP A 88 -14.33 5.41 -4.29
CA ASP A 88 -15.43 6.33 -4.52
C ASP A 88 -15.65 7.21 -3.30
N LYS A 89 -15.71 8.52 -3.52
CA LYS A 89 -16.11 9.49 -2.49
C LYS A 89 -17.59 9.26 -2.17
N GLU A 90 -17.91 8.12 -1.58
CA GLU A 90 -19.23 7.85 -1.06
C GLU A 90 -19.43 8.70 0.20
N ASP A 91 -20.60 9.33 0.26
CA ASP A 91 -21.01 10.12 1.41
C ASP A 91 -21.30 9.19 2.60
N LEU A 92 -20.36 9.12 3.53
CA LEU A 92 -20.47 8.35 4.77
C LEU A 92 -21.58 8.85 5.70
N THR A 93 -22.12 10.05 5.45
CA THR A 93 -23.25 10.60 6.23
C THR A 93 -24.61 10.14 5.71
N ARG A 94 -24.65 9.46 4.56
CA ARG A 94 -25.89 8.99 3.95
C ARG A 94 -26.61 8.01 4.88
N THR A 95 -27.88 8.28 5.15
CA THR A 95 -28.73 7.40 5.95
C THR A 95 -28.83 6.02 5.30
N PRO A 96 -28.57 4.93 6.04
CA PRO A 96 -28.78 3.58 5.53
C PRO A 96 -30.28 3.27 5.41
N GLU A 97 -30.62 2.19 4.71
CA GLU A 97 -32.01 1.72 4.68
C GLU A 97 -32.51 1.43 6.11
N PRO A 98 -33.73 1.87 6.46
CA PRO A 98 -34.23 1.74 7.82
C PRO A 98 -34.47 0.25 8.15
N ILE A 99 -33.80 -0.22 9.19
CA ILE A 99 -34.09 -1.52 9.81
C ILE A 99 -35.18 -1.29 10.85
N ALA A 100 -36.30 -2.01 10.75
CA ALA A 100 -37.38 -1.91 11.72
C ALA A 100 -36.94 -2.48 13.08
N LEU A 101 -36.69 -1.58 14.04
CA LEU A 101 -36.47 -1.96 15.43
C LEU A 101 -37.82 -2.13 16.13
N GLY A 102 -37.98 -3.23 16.86
CA GLY A 102 -39.14 -3.41 17.75
C GLY A 102 -39.06 -2.49 18.97
N THR A 103 -40.21 -2.16 19.55
CA THR A 103 -40.31 -1.35 20.77
C THR A 103 -40.85 -2.17 21.94
N ARG A 104 -40.46 -1.82 23.17
CA ARG A 104 -41.03 -2.41 24.38
C ARG A 104 -42.36 -1.75 24.71
N HIS A 105 -43.33 -2.53 25.19
CA HIS A 105 -44.61 -1.99 25.65
C HIS A 105 -44.41 -1.05 26.86
N PRO A 106 -45.09 0.12 26.94
CA PRO A 106 -44.92 1.07 28.04
C PRO A 106 -45.11 0.46 29.44
N LEU A 107 -46.08 -0.46 29.60
CA LEU A 107 -46.29 -1.17 30.87
C LEU A 107 -45.07 -1.97 31.33
N MET A 108 -44.34 -2.59 30.39
CA MET A 108 -43.12 -3.34 30.72
C MET A 108 -41.99 -2.41 31.11
N ILE A 109 -41.91 -1.22 30.52
CA ILE A 109 -40.92 -0.19 30.88
C ILE A 109 -41.14 0.23 32.33
N VAL A 110 -42.37 0.62 32.67
CA VAL A 110 -42.73 1.06 34.04
C VAL A 110 -42.56 -0.08 35.05
N ARG A 111 -42.99 -1.30 34.71
CA ARG A 111 -42.81 -2.48 35.56
C ARG A 111 -41.33 -2.71 35.88
N ASN A 112 -40.47 -2.66 34.87
CA ASN A 112 -39.03 -2.87 35.05
C ASN A 112 -38.39 -1.73 35.85
N GLU A 113 -38.79 -0.48 35.63
CA GLU A 113 -38.31 0.65 36.42
C GLU A 113 -38.64 0.51 37.91
N ILE A 114 -39.86 0.06 38.23
CA ILE A 114 -40.25 -0.25 39.61
C ILE A 114 -39.38 -1.39 40.17
N ILE A 115 -39.24 -2.49 39.43
CA ILE A 115 -38.40 -3.63 39.85
C ILE A 115 -36.96 -3.18 40.11
N ASP A 116 -36.40 -2.35 39.24
CA ASP A 116 -35.04 -1.85 39.35
C ASP A 116 -34.87 -1.07 40.65
N ILE A 117 -35.77 -0.15 41.00
CA ILE A 117 -35.72 0.62 42.26
C ILE A 117 -35.69 -0.31 43.48
N PHE A 118 -36.58 -1.29 43.55
CA PHE A 118 -36.68 -2.17 44.71
C PHE A 118 -35.54 -3.20 44.79
N SER A 119 -34.99 -3.62 43.65
CA SER A 119 -33.83 -4.52 43.63
C SER A 119 -32.58 -3.87 44.25
N HIS A 120 -32.39 -2.56 44.06
CA HIS A 120 -31.30 -1.81 44.71
C HIS A 120 -31.43 -1.73 46.23
N ILE A 121 -32.64 -1.92 46.78
CA ILE A 121 -32.92 -1.88 48.23
C ILE A 121 -32.85 -3.30 48.83
N GLY A 122 -32.54 -4.32 48.02
CA GLY A 122 -32.38 -5.70 48.46
C GLY A 122 -33.65 -6.56 48.38
N PHE A 123 -34.68 -6.10 47.67
CA PHE A 123 -35.87 -6.90 47.39
C PHE A 123 -35.67 -7.82 46.17
N THR A 124 -36.36 -8.96 46.17
CA THR A 124 -36.35 -9.93 45.07
C THR A 124 -37.72 -10.02 44.41
N VAL A 125 -37.75 -10.22 43.08
CA VAL A 125 -39.00 -10.42 42.33
C VAL A 125 -39.50 -11.85 42.50
N ALA A 126 -40.79 -12.00 42.80
CA ALA A 126 -41.50 -13.29 42.79
C ALA A 126 -42.72 -13.20 41.87
N GLU A 127 -42.94 -14.22 41.05
CA GLU A 127 -44.09 -14.35 40.15
C GLU A 127 -44.97 -15.54 40.59
N GLY A 128 -46.29 -15.42 40.45
CA GLY A 128 -47.28 -16.44 40.82
C GLY A 128 -48.29 -16.68 39.70
N PRO A 129 -49.10 -17.75 39.78
CA PRO A 129 -50.09 -18.07 38.75
C PRO A 129 -51.22 -17.03 38.73
N GLU A 130 -51.63 -16.62 37.52
CA GLU A 130 -52.89 -15.91 37.30
C GLU A 130 -54.01 -16.95 37.15
N VAL A 131 -55.05 -16.88 38.00
CA VAL A 131 -56.24 -17.77 37.98
C VAL A 131 -57.42 -17.03 37.38
#